data_AF-A0A1Y2W9Z7-F1
#
_entry.id   AF-A0A1Y2W9Z7-F1
#
_cell.length_a   1.000
_cell.length_b   1.000
_cell.length_c   1.000
_cell.angle_alpha   90.00
_cell.angle_beta   90.00
_cell.angle_gamma   90.00
#
_symmetry.space_group_name_H-M   'P 1'
#
loop_
_entity.id
_entity.type
_entity.pdbx_description
1 polymer ?
#
loop_
_entity_poly.entity_id
_entity_poly.type
_entity_poly.pdbx_seq_one_letter_code
_entity_poly.pdbx_strand_id
1 'polypeptide(L)'
;MKATFAMAAAAAFAGVNAASVHHRHAHAHDAMRALEKKGYDNGTCGCTTIYSTYYGEATLSFPPVPTTSSVASISSIASSSSLSSVPTTTPAPVTPTSTPVVVPTPIPQTCSTTGVYTFPATTVTLTESTTVCVPSSTAVPSGTHTLGGVTTVVTTATTVTCPYATVSTSGSVTTSVIETTTYVCPSAGTYTIAPTTTTVSESTTVTVPSVTNYPPGTYTQPEVVTTITETNTVVYCPFDIPSATASTTAVPASSTNYPAISVSVSVPAISVSVPVSVSVPKPSVYPTASSSSPSSSSSSSTPKPTGSLGGDAGKAWGIAYTPYQTDEAGGCKSKSEVYADIAAISAAGVKAVRVYSTDCDTLENVGGAAAEHGMHMILGIFIDSPGCDASNPSVTEQISAIKNWGQWDIVDLISVGNEAVFHGYCEPSQLASLISQCKEEFSGYTGPFTTAETVNIWQQSDFSSAICGVVDVAGANAHAFFNTETDASQAGQFVKSQLDIVDKICDDAYGVILETGWPSGGVAIGLAVPGVSEQAEAVAGILKECGDKAVLFSLTSDAWKGHTTECQCEDKFGLAKPLGISVSL
;
A
#
# COMPACT_ATOMS: atom_id res chain seq x y z
N MET A 1 -21.39 19.23 -63.70
CA MET A 1 -20.50 20.42 -63.70
C MET A 1 -20.74 21.20 -62.42
N LYS A 2 -19.67 21.65 -61.76
CA LYS A 2 -19.56 22.68 -60.71
C LYS A 2 -20.86 23.11 -59.99
N ALA A 3 -20.99 22.70 -58.72
CA ALA A 3 -21.73 23.46 -57.72
C ALA A 3 -20.76 24.44 -57.03
N THR A 4 -21.20 25.65 -56.69
CA THR A 4 -20.36 26.67 -56.06
C THR A 4 -21.15 27.40 -54.96
N PHE A 5 -20.44 27.72 -53.87
CA PHE A 5 -20.90 28.34 -52.63
C PHE A 5 -21.54 29.74 -52.82
N ALA A 6 -22.46 30.13 -51.91
CA ALA A 6 -22.20 31.16 -50.88
C ALA A 6 -23.41 31.44 -49.94
N MET A 7 -23.12 31.49 -48.62
CA MET A 7 -23.53 32.45 -47.57
C MET A 7 -24.80 33.35 -47.70
N ALA A 8 -25.53 33.71 -46.64
CA ALA A 8 -25.46 33.40 -45.20
C ALA A 8 -26.71 33.87 -44.41
N ALA A 9 -26.79 33.43 -43.14
CA ALA A 9 -27.43 34.06 -41.98
C ALA A 9 -28.96 34.29 -41.89
N ALA A 10 -29.59 33.54 -40.98
CA ALA A 10 -30.45 34.09 -39.91
C ALA A 10 -30.57 33.08 -38.76
N ALA A 11 -30.30 33.49 -37.52
CA ALA A 11 -30.47 32.66 -36.33
C ALA A 11 -31.77 33.05 -35.59
N ALA A 12 -32.48 32.06 -35.01
CA ALA A 12 -33.06 32.13 -33.66
C ALA A 12 -33.87 30.86 -33.29
N PHE A 13 -33.96 30.60 -31.98
CA PHE A 13 -34.91 29.70 -31.28
C PHE A 13 -34.82 28.17 -31.48
N ALA A 14 -33.97 27.54 -30.66
CA ALA A 14 -34.32 26.34 -29.90
C ALA A 14 -33.41 26.20 -28.66
N GLY A 15 -33.54 27.12 -27.69
CA GLY A 15 -32.81 27.03 -26.44
C GLY A 15 -33.49 26.05 -25.47
N VAL A 16 -32.80 24.98 -25.09
CA VAL A 16 -33.23 24.06 -24.02
C VAL A 16 -32.07 23.81 -23.06
N ASN A 17 -32.00 24.65 -22.01
CA ASN A 17 -31.32 24.47 -20.72
C ASN A 17 -30.03 23.61 -20.67
N ALA A 18 -28.87 24.25 -20.89
CA ALA A 18 -27.57 23.74 -20.42
C ALA A 18 -27.39 23.78 -18.88
N ALA A 19 -28.35 24.36 -18.14
CA ALA A 19 -28.27 24.54 -16.69
C ALA A 19 -28.55 23.26 -15.87
N SER A 20 -29.13 22.20 -16.46
CA SER A 20 -29.43 20.95 -15.74
C SER A 20 -28.29 19.93 -15.75
N VAL A 21 -27.22 20.15 -16.52
CA VAL A 21 -26.03 19.28 -16.55
C VAL A 21 -25.05 19.67 -15.45
N HIS A 22 -24.76 20.97 -15.29
CA HIS A 22 -23.87 21.46 -14.23
C HIS A 22 -24.37 21.21 -12.80
N HIS A 23 -25.69 21.00 -12.59
CA HIS A 23 -26.21 20.63 -11.27
C HIS A 23 -26.07 19.14 -10.93
N ARG A 24 -25.64 18.26 -11.85
CA ARG A 24 -25.41 16.83 -11.56
C ARG A 24 -23.97 16.49 -11.20
N HIS A 25 -22.97 17.19 -11.75
CA HIS A 25 -21.57 16.98 -11.36
C HIS A 25 -21.28 17.33 -9.89
N ALA A 26 -22.07 18.23 -9.27
CA ALA A 26 -21.98 18.51 -7.84
C ALA A 26 -22.23 17.28 -6.94
N HIS A 27 -23.03 16.30 -7.38
CA HIS A 27 -23.36 15.12 -6.56
C HIS A 27 -22.24 14.06 -6.52
N ALA A 28 -21.29 14.07 -7.46
CA ALA A 28 -20.08 13.26 -7.36
C ALA A 28 -19.11 13.84 -6.31
N HIS A 29 -19.03 15.17 -6.19
CA HIS A 29 -18.22 15.83 -5.15
C HIS A 29 -18.81 15.63 -3.74
N ASP A 30 -20.14 15.55 -3.60
CA ASP A 30 -20.78 15.13 -2.35
C ASP A 30 -20.50 13.66 -2.00
N ALA A 31 -20.17 12.77 -2.95
CA ALA A 31 -19.83 11.38 -2.62
C ALA A 31 -18.49 11.29 -1.86
N MET A 32 -17.45 12.01 -2.30
CA MET A 32 -16.20 12.11 -1.54
C MET A 32 -16.37 12.93 -0.23
N ARG A 33 -17.13 14.04 -0.23
CA ARG A 33 -17.27 14.89 0.97
C ARG A 33 -18.29 14.41 2.01
N ALA A 34 -19.29 13.60 1.64
CA ALA A 34 -20.28 13.07 2.58
C ALA A 34 -19.80 11.82 3.34
N LEU A 35 -18.67 11.22 2.94
CA LEU A 35 -18.02 10.14 3.68
C LEU A 35 -17.17 10.66 4.86
N GLU A 36 -16.65 11.89 4.78
CA GLU A 36 -15.90 12.52 5.89
C GLU A 36 -16.77 13.25 6.93
N LYS A 37 -18.07 13.43 6.65
CA LYS A 37 -18.99 14.20 7.52
C LYS A 37 -20.31 13.53 7.89
N LYS A 38 -20.44 12.22 7.67
CA LYS A 38 -21.45 11.43 8.38
C LYS A 38 -20.82 10.81 9.63
N GLY A 39 -21.35 11.20 10.79
CA GLY A 39 -21.03 10.52 12.04
C GLY A 39 -21.37 9.03 11.93
N TYR A 40 -20.52 8.19 12.49
CA TYR A 40 -20.75 6.75 12.64
C TYR A 40 -22.08 6.53 13.38
N ASP A 41 -23.07 6.02 12.66
CA ASP A 41 -24.21 5.32 13.26
C ASP A 41 -24.00 3.81 13.07
N ASN A 42 -24.32 3.05 14.11
CA ASN A 42 -23.80 1.70 14.36
C ASN A 42 -24.27 0.65 13.33
N GLY A 43 -23.49 0.46 12.26
CA GLY A 43 -23.71 -0.57 11.23
C GLY A 43 -22.63 -1.65 11.26
N THR A 44 -23.01 -2.89 11.57
CA THR A 44 -22.12 -4.04 11.73
C THR A 44 -21.32 -4.34 10.45
N CYS A 45 -20.00 -4.15 10.49
CA CYS A 45 -19.12 -4.54 9.38
C CYS A 45 -18.99 -6.08 9.32
N GLY A 46 -19.39 -6.68 8.20
CA GLY A 46 -19.34 -8.13 7.98
C GLY A 46 -18.07 -8.54 7.24
N CYS A 47 -17.11 -9.13 7.95
CA CYS A 47 -15.94 -9.74 7.32
C CYS A 47 -16.30 -11.13 6.78
N THR A 48 -16.08 -11.38 5.48
CA THR A 48 -16.27 -12.70 4.86
C THR A 48 -14.95 -13.47 4.85
N THR A 49 -14.84 -14.53 5.65
CA THR A 49 -13.66 -15.41 5.65
C THR A 49 -13.88 -16.59 4.68
N ILE A 50 -13.11 -16.64 3.60
CA ILE A 50 -13.07 -17.77 2.67
C ILE A 50 -12.07 -18.82 3.20
N TYR A 51 -12.44 -20.11 3.15
CA TYR A 51 -11.56 -21.22 3.50
C TYR A 51 -11.61 -22.33 2.44
N SER A 52 -10.46 -22.96 2.21
CA SER A 52 -10.30 -24.11 1.30
C SER A 52 -9.80 -25.33 2.05
N THR A 53 -10.64 -26.36 2.16
CA THR A 53 -10.30 -27.61 2.86
C THR A 53 -9.69 -28.63 1.91
N TYR A 54 -8.44 -29.03 2.16
CA TYR A 54 -7.79 -30.14 1.45
C TYR A 54 -7.96 -31.45 2.22
N TYR A 55 -8.35 -32.52 1.53
CA TYR A 55 -8.43 -33.88 2.07
C TYR A 55 -7.33 -34.76 1.48
N GLY A 56 -6.56 -35.44 2.34
CA GLY A 56 -5.58 -36.45 1.97
C GLY A 56 -5.23 -37.33 3.16
N GLU A 57 -5.01 -38.62 2.94
CA GLU A 57 -4.67 -39.55 4.02
C GLU A 57 -3.22 -39.40 4.50
N ALA A 58 -3.02 -39.47 5.81
CA ALA A 58 -1.71 -39.29 6.44
C ALA A 58 -0.75 -40.44 6.09
N THR A 59 0.26 -40.15 5.28
CA THR A 59 1.33 -41.12 4.95
C THR A 59 2.48 -40.95 5.95
N LEU A 60 2.66 -41.94 6.84
CA LEU A 60 3.78 -41.97 7.78
C LEU A 60 5.09 -42.35 7.07
N SER A 61 6.05 -41.43 7.03
CA SER A 61 7.42 -41.68 6.56
C SER A 61 8.38 -41.81 7.74
N PHE A 62 9.11 -42.93 7.81
CA PHE A 62 10.11 -43.18 8.86
C PHE A 62 11.52 -43.14 8.25
N PRO A 63 12.25 -42.01 8.32
CA PRO A 63 13.66 -41.97 7.95
C PRO A 63 14.52 -42.76 8.98
N PRO A 64 15.54 -43.51 8.54
CA PRO A 64 16.37 -44.32 9.43
C PRO A 64 17.34 -43.48 10.28
N VAL A 65 17.67 -44.00 11.46
CA VAL A 65 18.53 -43.36 12.47
C VAL A 65 19.97 -43.18 11.95
N PRO A 66 20.59 -41.99 12.10
CA PRO A 66 21.99 -41.79 11.73
C PRO A 66 22.95 -42.53 12.67
N THR A 67 23.85 -43.33 12.07
CA THR A 67 24.86 -44.11 12.78
C THR A 67 25.98 -43.22 13.33
N THR A 68 26.40 -43.47 14.57
CA THR A 68 27.54 -42.80 15.20
C THR A 68 28.89 -43.24 14.61
N SER A 69 29.86 -42.34 14.59
CA SER A 69 31.29 -42.67 14.41
C SER A 69 32.16 -41.67 15.18
N SER A 70 33.22 -42.20 15.79
CA SER A 70 34.04 -41.59 16.83
C SER A 70 35.45 -41.22 16.34
N VAL A 71 36.36 -40.91 17.29
CA VAL A 71 37.82 -40.64 17.16
C VAL A 71 38.16 -39.18 16.76
N ALA A 72 38.97 -38.39 17.50
CA ALA A 72 39.58 -38.58 18.83
C ALA A 72 40.00 -37.24 19.51
N SER A 73 40.41 -37.33 20.78
CA SER A 73 40.90 -36.30 21.69
C SER A 73 42.27 -35.69 21.34
N ILE A 74 42.52 -34.43 21.74
CA ILE A 74 43.83 -33.95 22.22
C ILE A 74 43.64 -33.11 23.49
N SER A 75 44.51 -33.28 24.48
CA SER A 75 44.37 -32.79 25.85
C SER A 75 45.08 -31.47 26.14
N SER A 76 44.55 -30.74 27.14
CA SER A 76 45.26 -29.94 28.16
C SER A 76 46.22 -28.80 27.75
N ILE A 77 46.06 -27.66 28.41
CA ILE A 77 46.99 -27.20 29.46
C ILE A 77 46.19 -26.31 30.44
N ALA A 78 46.42 -26.51 31.75
CA ALA A 78 45.86 -25.65 32.79
C ALA A 78 46.84 -24.53 33.15
N SER A 79 46.33 -23.39 33.62
CA SER A 79 47.12 -22.46 34.42
C SER A 79 46.22 -21.79 35.45
N SER A 80 46.62 -21.95 36.71
CA SER A 80 45.89 -21.54 37.91
C SER A 80 46.44 -20.24 38.48
N SER A 81 45.56 -19.35 38.92
CA SER A 81 45.90 -18.30 39.88
C SER A 81 44.72 -18.03 40.81
N SER A 82 44.89 -18.43 42.06
CA SER A 82 43.99 -18.15 43.18
C SER A 82 44.09 -16.70 43.65
N LEU A 83 43.04 -16.16 44.29
CA LEU A 83 43.12 -15.76 45.71
C LEU A 83 41.83 -15.11 46.26
N SER A 84 41.59 -15.44 47.54
CA SER A 84 40.92 -14.66 48.60
C SER A 84 39.40 -14.39 48.57
N SER A 85 38.75 -14.93 49.60
CA SER A 85 37.37 -14.69 50.01
C SER A 85 37.27 -13.56 51.05
N VAL A 86 36.17 -12.79 51.02
CA VAL A 86 35.66 -12.04 52.18
C VAL A 86 34.15 -12.29 52.28
N PRO A 87 33.60 -12.65 53.45
CA PRO A 87 32.18 -12.95 53.59
C PRO A 87 31.36 -11.67 53.85
N THR A 88 30.22 -11.54 53.15
CA THR A 88 29.19 -10.55 53.50
C THR A 88 27.85 -11.25 53.56
N THR A 89 27.25 -11.27 54.76
CA THR A 89 25.92 -11.84 55.00
C THR A 89 24.84 -10.93 54.42
N THR A 90 24.15 -11.38 53.38
CA THR A 90 22.98 -10.70 52.81
C THR A 90 21.71 -11.47 53.17
N PRO A 91 20.64 -10.82 53.66
CA PRO A 91 19.45 -11.51 54.17
C PRO A 91 18.65 -12.22 53.06
N ALA A 92 17.81 -13.17 53.47
CA ALA A 92 16.95 -13.95 52.59
C ALA A 92 16.02 -13.05 51.73
N PRO A 93 15.71 -13.43 50.47
CA PRO A 93 14.79 -12.67 49.65
C PRO A 93 13.40 -12.64 50.29
N VAL A 94 12.93 -11.45 50.66
CA VAL A 94 11.52 -11.20 50.93
C VAL A 94 10.75 -11.31 49.61
N THR A 95 9.74 -12.17 49.56
CA THR A 95 8.84 -12.28 48.41
C THR A 95 8.15 -10.92 48.20
N PRO A 96 8.36 -10.22 47.08
CA PRO A 96 7.53 -9.07 46.76
C PRO A 96 6.15 -9.60 46.37
N THR A 97 5.14 -9.30 47.17
CA THR A 97 3.74 -9.39 46.73
C THR A 97 3.54 -8.33 45.65
N SER A 98 3.75 -8.70 44.38
CA SER A 98 3.46 -7.82 43.26
C SER A 98 1.96 -7.57 43.21
N THR A 99 1.57 -6.33 43.52
CA THR A 99 0.29 -5.81 43.04
C THR A 99 0.28 -5.93 41.51
N PRO A 100 -0.74 -6.52 40.88
CA PRO A 100 -0.76 -6.67 39.44
C PRO A 100 -0.68 -5.29 38.79
N VAL A 101 0.26 -5.13 37.85
CA VAL A 101 0.41 -3.88 37.10
C VAL A 101 -0.88 -3.66 36.30
N VAL A 102 -1.57 -2.57 36.60
CA VAL A 102 -2.78 -2.18 35.86
C VAL A 102 -2.33 -1.66 34.50
N VAL A 103 -2.45 -2.52 33.49
CA VAL A 103 -2.21 -2.22 32.09
C VAL A 103 -3.41 -1.52 31.45
N PRO A 104 -3.22 -0.76 30.36
CA PRO A 104 -4.28 -0.09 29.61
C PRO A 104 -5.07 -1.07 28.73
N THR A 105 -5.75 -2.02 29.37
CA THR A 105 -6.72 -2.92 28.73
C THR A 105 -8.10 -2.27 28.73
N PRO A 106 -8.81 -2.13 27.58
CA PRO A 106 -10.17 -1.60 27.55
C PRO A 106 -11.09 -2.37 28.50
N ILE A 107 -11.50 -1.74 29.60
CA ILE A 107 -12.34 -2.38 30.62
C ILE A 107 -13.80 -2.30 30.15
N PRO A 108 -14.49 -3.43 29.88
CA PRO A 108 -15.91 -3.42 29.56
C PRO A 108 -16.71 -2.93 30.76
N GLN A 109 -17.52 -1.89 30.57
CA GLN A 109 -18.44 -1.37 31.59
C GLN A 109 -19.88 -1.74 31.21
N THR A 110 -20.55 -2.53 32.03
CA THR A 110 -21.93 -3.00 31.76
C THR A 110 -22.96 -2.04 32.35
N CYS A 111 -23.70 -1.36 31.48
CA CYS A 111 -24.81 -0.48 31.86
C CYS A 111 -26.11 -1.29 31.99
N SER A 112 -26.46 -1.70 33.21
CA SER A 112 -27.62 -2.54 33.50
C SER A 112 -28.98 -1.83 33.36
N THR A 113 -29.00 -0.50 33.28
CA THR A 113 -30.22 0.33 33.17
C THR A 113 -30.08 1.36 32.07
N THR A 114 -31.19 1.88 31.55
CA THR A 114 -31.17 3.00 30.60
C THR A 114 -30.94 4.33 31.32
N GLY A 115 -30.21 5.25 30.69
CA GLY A 115 -29.84 6.54 31.29
C GLY A 115 -28.52 7.11 30.78
N VAL A 116 -28.11 8.26 31.31
CA VAL A 116 -26.81 8.87 31.01
C VAL A 116 -25.76 8.31 31.97
N TYR A 117 -24.67 7.79 31.41
CA TYR A 117 -23.51 7.28 32.14
C TYR A 117 -22.29 8.17 31.89
N THR A 118 -21.51 8.42 32.93
CA THR A 118 -20.22 9.14 32.87
C THR A 118 -19.12 8.23 33.39
N PHE A 119 -18.15 7.93 32.53
CA PHE A 119 -16.95 7.18 32.86
C PHE A 119 -15.78 8.16 33.01
N PRO A 120 -15.20 8.33 34.21
CA PRO A 120 -14.20 9.37 34.47
C PRO A 120 -12.88 9.10 33.75
N ALA A 121 -12.19 10.16 33.35
CA ALA A 121 -10.88 10.07 32.74
C ALA A 121 -9.86 9.37 33.67
N THR A 122 -9.05 8.46 33.11
CA THR A 122 -8.08 7.66 33.86
C THR A 122 -6.74 7.63 33.13
N THR A 123 -5.64 7.88 33.84
CA THR A 123 -4.28 7.89 33.26
C THR A 123 -3.43 6.78 33.86
N VAL A 124 -2.80 5.97 33.01
CA VAL A 124 -1.90 4.88 33.36
C VAL A 124 -0.52 5.16 32.74
N THR A 125 0.53 5.20 33.56
CA THR A 125 1.91 5.35 33.06
C THR A 125 2.68 4.05 33.23
N LEU A 126 3.10 3.46 32.10
CA LEU A 126 4.01 2.32 32.06
C LEU A 126 5.45 2.84 31.92
N THR A 127 6.33 2.49 32.85
CA THR A 127 7.77 2.85 32.79
C THR A 127 8.60 1.83 32.01
N GLU A 128 8.09 0.63 31.79
CA GLU A 128 8.73 -0.49 31.11
C GLU A 128 7.71 -1.25 30.25
N SER A 129 8.16 -1.94 29.20
CA SER A 129 7.27 -2.71 28.32
C SER A 129 6.56 -3.81 29.11
N THR A 130 5.23 -3.88 29.00
CA THR A 130 4.42 -4.83 29.76
C THR A 130 3.59 -5.70 28.82
N THR A 131 3.82 -7.02 28.84
CA THR A 131 3.08 -7.99 28.05
C THR A 131 1.95 -8.61 28.87
N VAL A 132 0.73 -8.65 28.34
CA VAL A 132 -0.46 -9.19 29.02
C VAL A 132 -1.37 -9.98 28.08
N CYS A 133 -2.24 -10.81 28.67
CA CYS A 133 -3.36 -11.42 27.96
C CYS A 133 -4.49 -10.42 27.77
N VAL A 134 -4.91 -10.20 26.52
CA VAL A 134 -6.11 -9.43 26.15
C VAL A 134 -7.09 -10.37 25.44
N PRO A 135 -8.40 -10.34 25.75
CA PRO A 135 -9.37 -11.16 25.03
C PRO A 135 -9.52 -10.71 23.58
N SER A 136 -9.39 -11.66 22.65
CA SER A 136 -9.67 -11.48 21.21
C SER A 136 -10.92 -12.27 20.84
N SER A 137 -11.90 -11.61 20.21
CA SER A 137 -13.21 -12.18 19.90
C SER A 137 -13.42 -12.28 18.40
N THR A 138 -13.80 -13.47 17.93
CA THR A 138 -14.05 -13.74 16.50
C THR A 138 -15.40 -14.45 16.34
N ALA A 139 -16.25 -13.94 15.44
CA ALA A 139 -17.47 -14.62 15.04
C ALA A 139 -17.13 -15.82 14.15
N VAL A 140 -17.63 -17.01 14.50
CA VAL A 140 -17.35 -18.26 13.76
C VAL A 140 -18.65 -19.04 13.51
N PRO A 141 -18.82 -19.62 12.30
CA PRO A 141 -19.97 -20.47 11.98
C PRO A 141 -19.88 -21.82 12.71
N SER A 142 -20.91 -22.68 12.60
CA SER A 142 -20.84 -24.04 13.16
C SER A 142 -19.69 -24.85 12.55
N GLY A 143 -18.90 -25.51 13.40
CA GLY A 143 -17.68 -26.21 12.99
C GLY A 143 -16.58 -26.16 14.05
N THR A 144 -15.41 -26.70 13.68
CA THR A 144 -14.18 -26.65 14.49
C THR A 144 -13.24 -25.60 13.92
N HIS A 145 -12.87 -24.64 14.76
CA HIS A 145 -12.05 -23.48 14.39
C HIS A 145 -10.79 -23.43 15.22
N THR A 146 -9.70 -22.95 14.61
CA THR A 146 -8.40 -22.80 15.26
C THR A 146 -8.09 -21.31 15.34
N LEU A 147 -8.12 -20.75 16.54
CA LEU A 147 -8.11 -19.31 16.82
C LEU A 147 -6.97 -18.94 17.79
N GLY A 148 -6.41 -17.74 17.65
CA GLY A 148 -5.29 -17.29 18.48
C GLY A 148 -3.99 -18.06 18.23
N GLY A 149 -3.11 -18.08 19.24
CA GLY A 149 -1.72 -18.53 19.10
C GLY A 149 -0.79 -17.40 18.64
N VAL A 150 0.50 -17.70 18.52
CA VAL A 150 1.54 -16.75 18.08
C VAL A 150 1.96 -17.07 16.66
N THR A 151 1.74 -16.14 15.74
CA THR A 151 2.27 -16.26 14.38
C THR A 151 3.74 -15.83 14.36
N THR A 152 4.61 -16.68 13.83
CA THR A 152 6.02 -16.36 13.58
C THR A 152 6.41 -16.76 12.17
N VAL A 153 7.25 -15.95 11.53
CA VAL A 153 7.84 -16.23 10.22
C VAL A 153 9.30 -16.58 10.44
N VAL A 154 9.75 -17.69 9.85
CA VAL A 154 11.17 -18.05 9.85
C VAL A 154 11.70 -18.19 8.43
N THR A 155 12.94 -17.77 8.23
CA THR A 155 13.64 -17.79 6.93
C THR A 155 14.53 -19.02 6.75
N THR A 156 14.84 -19.73 7.84
CA THR A 156 15.62 -20.98 7.86
C THR A 156 15.08 -21.90 8.97
N ALA A 157 15.45 -23.18 8.92
CA ALA A 157 15.10 -24.13 9.97
C ALA A 157 15.66 -23.68 11.33
N THR A 158 14.79 -23.45 12.31
CA THR A 158 15.16 -22.87 13.61
C THR A 158 14.18 -23.29 14.71
N THR A 159 14.55 -23.07 15.98
CA THR A 159 13.64 -23.27 17.12
C THR A 159 13.23 -21.92 17.69
N VAL A 160 11.95 -21.59 17.59
CA VAL A 160 11.39 -20.35 18.11
C VAL A 160 10.89 -20.57 19.53
N THR A 161 11.24 -19.67 20.45
CA THR A 161 10.70 -19.63 21.81
C THR A 161 9.78 -18.42 21.90
N CYS A 162 8.48 -18.63 22.12
CA CYS A 162 7.50 -17.54 22.15
C CYS A 162 6.57 -17.61 23.37
N PRO A 163 6.23 -16.46 23.99
CA PRO A 163 5.16 -16.39 24.97
C PRO A 163 3.80 -16.52 24.26
N TYR A 164 2.96 -17.46 24.70
CA TYR A 164 1.62 -17.69 24.16
C TYR A 164 0.57 -17.52 25.27
N ALA A 165 -0.60 -17.01 24.90
CA ALA A 165 -1.72 -16.84 25.82
C ALA A 165 -2.59 -18.10 25.83
N THR A 166 -2.95 -18.58 27.01
CA THR A 166 -3.81 -19.75 27.21
C THR A 166 -4.74 -19.56 28.40
N VAL A 167 -5.74 -20.42 28.55
CA VAL A 167 -6.61 -20.46 29.72
C VAL A 167 -6.18 -21.57 30.68
N SER A 168 -6.02 -21.23 31.95
CA SER A 168 -5.75 -22.18 33.02
C SER A 168 -6.93 -22.20 33.99
N THR A 169 -7.46 -23.39 34.26
CA THR A 169 -8.64 -23.58 35.12
C THR A 169 -8.24 -24.20 36.45
N SER A 170 -8.48 -23.49 37.54
CA SER A 170 -8.25 -23.95 38.90
C SER A 170 -9.55 -23.91 39.69
N GLY A 171 -10.11 -25.09 39.97
CA GLY A 171 -11.45 -25.20 40.56
C GLY A 171 -12.53 -24.70 39.61
N SER A 172 -13.34 -23.73 40.06
CA SER A 172 -14.40 -23.10 39.27
C SER A 172 -13.97 -21.77 38.62
N VAL A 173 -12.68 -21.44 38.65
CA VAL A 173 -12.15 -20.18 38.11
C VAL A 173 -11.25 -20.47 36.91
N THR A 174 -11.60 -19.91 35.76
CA THR A 174 -10.80 -19.92 34.54
C THR A 174 -10.07 -18.58 34.44
N THR A 175 -8.75 -18.60 34.33
CA THR A 175 -7.91 -17.40 34.25
C THR A 175 -7.03 -17.46 33.00
N SER A 176 -6.96 -16.38 32.25
CA SER A 176 -6.01 -16.24 31.14
C SER A 176 -4.59 -16.03 31.67
N VAL A 177 -3.63 -16.83 31.19
CA VAL A 177 -2.22 -16.78 31.59
C VAL A 177 -1.32 -16.78 30.36
N ILE A 178 -0.17 -16.11 30.47
CA ILE A 178 0.91 -16.22 29.48
C ILE A 178 1.83 -17.34 29.92
N GLU A 179 2.01 -18.33 29.06
CA GLU A 179 3.03 -19.37 29.20
C GLU A 179 4.08 -19.19 28.09
N THR A 180 5.20 -19.90 28.16
CA THR A 180 6.24 -19.87 27.10
C THR A 180 6.41 -21.27 26.54
N THR A 181 6.43 -21.38 25.22
CA THR A 181 6.62 -22.65 24.51
C THR A 181 7.76 -22.56 23.50
N THR A 182 8.36 -23.71 23.19
CA THR A 182 9.40 -23.85 22.17
C THR A 182 8.85 -24.67 21.00
N TYR A 183 8.92 -24.11 19.80
CA TYR A 183 8.46 -24.77 18.58
C TYR A 183 9.61 -24.88 17.59
N VAL A 184 9.81 -26.09 17.05
CA VAL A 184 10.84 -26.33 16.01
C VAL A 184 10.20 -26.09 14.65
N CYS A 185 10.60 -25.02 13.98
CA CYS A 185 10.23 -24.71 12.61
C CYS A 185 11.21 -25.44 11.66
N PRO A 186 10.81 -26.53 10.97
CA PRO A 186 11.73 -27.36 10.19
C PRO A 186 12.21 -26.74 8.87
N SER A 187 11.56 -25.68 8.39
CA SER A 187 11.88 -25.02 7.12
C SER A 187 11.52 -23.54 7.18
N ALA A 188 11.88 -22.78 6.14
CA ALA A 188 11.31 -21.45 5.95
C ALA A 188 9.77 -21.53 5.84
N GLY A 189 9.06 -20.54 6.38
CA GLY A 189 7.61 -20.47 6.36
C GLY A 189 7.00 -19.77 7.57
N THR A 190 5.68 -19.62 7.54
CA THR A 190 4.86 -19.04 8.61
C THR A 190 4.28 -20.14 9.49
N TYR A 191 4.44 -20.03 10.80
CA TYR A 191 3.99 -21.00 11.80
C TYR A 191 3.10 -20.31 12.83
N THR A 192 1.91 -20.87 13.08
CA THR A 192 1.05 -20.48 14.21
C THR A 192 1.33 -21.41 15.39
N ILE A 193 1.99 -20.89 16.42
CA ILE A 193 2.42 -21.66 17.58
C ILE A 193 1.34 -21.60 18.67
N ALA A 194 1.00 -22.77 19.21
CA ALA A 194 0.00 -22.96 20.27
C ALA A 194 -1.35 -22.24 20.06
N PRO A 195 -2.03 -22.44 18.91
CA PRO A 195 -3.38 -21.92 18.70
C PRO A 195 -4.42 -22.69 19.54
N THR A 196 -5.55 -22.06 19.82
CA THR A 196 -6.67 -22.66 20.55
C THR A 196 -7.71 -23.21 19.58
N THR A 197 -7.95 -24.52 19.60
CA THR A 197 -9.01 -25.14 18.79
C THR A 197 -10.33 -25.19 19.58
N THR A 198 -11.40 -24.64 19.03
CA THR A 198 -12.74 -24.60 19.61
C THR A 198 -13.77 -25.15 18.62
N THR A 199 -14.69 -26.01 19.08
CA THR A 199 -15.81 -26.50 18.27
C THR A 199 -17.11 -25.87 18.74
N VAL A 200 -17.86 -25.25 17.82
CA VAL A 200 -19.17 -24.64 18.09
C VAL A 200 -20.26 -25.32 17.25
N SER A 201 -21.41 -25.58 17.86
CA SER A 201 -22.55 -26.26 17.19
C SER A 201 -23.40 -25.33 16.34
N GLU A 202 -23.37 -24.02 16.63
CA GLU A 202 -24.12 -22.96 15.96
C GLU A 202 -23.22 -21.72 15.82
N SER A 203 -23.60 -20.78 14.95
CA SER A 203 -22.81 -19.56 14.71
C SER A 203 -22.75 -18.68 15.97
N THR A 204 -21.56 -18.39 16.46
CA THR A 204 -21.36 -17.66 17.72
C THR A 204 -20.04 -16.90 17.76
N THR A 205 -19.91 -15.94 18.67
CA THR A 205 -18.64 -15.25 18.93
C THR A 205 -17.81 -16.06 19.92
N VAL A 206 -16.64 -16.51 19.49
CA VAL A 206 -15.67 -17.21 20.35
C VAL A 206 -14.60 -16.20 20.76
N THR A 207 -14.38 -16.09 22.08
CA THR A 207 -13.31 -15.28 22.66
C THR A 207 -12.16 -16.17 23.10
N VAL A 208 -10.97 -15.94 22.55
CA VAL A 208 -9.71 -16.59 22.95
C VAL A 208 -8.75 -15.56 23.54
N PRO A 209 -7.88 -15.91 24.50
CA PRO A 209 -6.87 -14.99 24.99
C PRO A 209 -5.78 -14.78 23.93
N SER A 210 -5.34 -13.54 23.75
CA SER A 210 -4.25 -13.14 22.85
C SER A 210 -3.16 -12.42 23.64
N VAL A 211 -1.93 -12.48 23.15
CA VAL A 211 -0.79 -11.78 23.76
C VAL A 211 -0.71 -10.37 23.19
N THR A 212 -0.69 -9.36 24.05
CA THR A 212 -0.50 -7.94 23.66
C THR A 212 0.65 -7.34 24.45
N ASN A 213 1.56 -6.67 23.74
CA ASN A 213 2.71 -5.98 24.33
C ASN A 213 2.47 -4.47 24.33
N TYR A 214 2.52 -3.84 25.50
CA TYR A 214 2.37 -2.41 25.66
C TYR A 214 3.75 -1.77 25.89
N PRO A 215 4.24 -0.87 25.01
CA PRO A 215 5.49 -0.15 25.24
C PRO A 215 5.40 0.83 26.41
N PRO A 216 6.55 1.33 26.93
CA PRO A 216 6.57 2.39 27.94
C PRO A 216 5.88 3.65 27.42
N GLY A 217 5.05 4.28 28.24
CA GLY A 217 4.26 5.44 27.84
C GLY A 217 3.16 5.79 28.84
N THR A 218 2.59 6.98 28.67
CA THR A 218 1.42 7.43 29.43
C THR A 218 0.17 7.28 28.56
N TYR A 219 -0.68 6.33 28.94
CA TYR A 219 -1.95 6.01 28.31
C TYR A 219 -3.05 6.77 29.01
N THR A 220 -3.89 7.49 28.26
CA THR A 220 -5.00 8.26 28.82
C THR A 220 -6.30 7.70 28.30
N GLN A 221 -7.20 7.33 29.19
CA GLN A 221 -8.60 7.09 28.87
C GLN A 221 -9.33 8.43 29.06
N PRO A 222 -9.90 9.04 28.02
CA PRO A 222 -10.67 10.28 28.15
C PRO A 222 -11.97 10.04 28.93
N GLU A 223 -12.58 11.12 29.46
CA GLU A 223 -13.90 11.02 30.08
C GLU A 223 -14.96 10.74 29.01
N VAL A 224 -15.73 9.66 29.19
CA VAL A 224 -16.78 9.25 28.25
C VAL A 224 -18.14 9.49 28.90
N VAL A 225 -18.92 10.42 28.34
CA VAL A 225 -20.33 10.62 28.68
C VAL A 225 -21.18 10.04 27.56
N THR A 226 -22.00 9.03 27.87
CA THR A 226 -22.85 8.36 26.87
C THR A 226 -24.27 8.13 27.38
N THR A 227 -25.24 8.11 26.47
CA THR A 227 -26.65 7.87 26.79
C THR A 227 -27.05 6.47 26.34
N ILE A 228 -27.37 5.62 27.30
CA ILE A 228 -27.71 4.22 27.09
C ILE A 228 -29.23 4.08 26.95
N THR A 229 -29.68 3.69 25.76
CA THR A 229 -31.10 3.51 25.41
C THR A 229 -31.61 2.09 25.62
N GLU A 230 -30.73 1.11 25.82
CA GLU A 230 -31.07 -0.31 26.00
C GLU A 230 -30.40 -0.90 27.26
N THR A 231 -31.02 -1.88 27.91
CA THR A 231 -30.48 -2.45 29.15
C THR A 231 -29.41 -3.51 28.87
N ASN A 232 -28.38 -3.55 29.71
CA ASN A 232 -27.21 -4.42 29.59
C ASN A 232 -26.27 -4.12 28.41
N THR A 233 -26.29 -2.89 27.89
CA THR A 233 -25.28 -2.42 26.93
C THR A 233 -23.90 -2.42 27.58
N VAL A 234 -22.90 -2.98 26.88
CA VAL A 234 -21.49 -2.96 27.29
C VAL A 234 -20.79 -1.81 26.57
N VAL A 235 -20.24 -0.87 27.34
CA VAL A 235 -19.44 0.24 26.82
C VAL A 235 -17.96 -0.10 26.95
N TYR A 236 -17.22 -0.01 25.85
CA TYR A 236 -15.77 -0.12 25.84
C TYR A 236 -15.18 1.29 25.72
N CYS A 237 -14.46 1.74 26.75
CA CYS A 237 -13.76 3.01 26.72
C CYS A 237 -12.31 2.76 26.22
N PRO A 238 -11.91 3.26 25.04
CA PRO A 238 -10.54 3.08 24.54
C PRO A 238 -9.54 3.83 25.44
N PHE A 239 -8.29 3.36 25.41
CA PHE A 239 -7.16 4.13 25.91
C PHE A 239 -6.48 4.77 24.70
N ASP A 240 -6.23 6.08 24.77
CA ASP A 240 -5.41 6.76 23.78
C ASP A 240 -3.97 6.26 23.89
N ILE A 241 -3.43 5.80 22.77
CA ILE A 241 -2.00 5.52 22.58
C ILE A 241 -1.21 6.82 22.77
N PRO A 242 -0.01 6.78 23.39
CA PRO A 242 0.70 7.98 23.79
C PRO A 242 1.12 8.84 22.58
N SER A 243 0.44 9.96 22.40
CA SER A 243 0.93 11.04 21.54
C SER A 243 2.25 11.59 22.11
N ALA A 244 3.25 11.76 21.26
CA ALA A 244 4.59 12.22 21.62
C ALA A 244 4.57 13.71 22.05
N THR A 245 4.09 13.96 23.27
CA THR A 245 4.04 15.29 23.85
C THR A 245 5.47 15.76 24.15
N ALA A 246 5.94 16.73 23.38
CA ALA A 246 7.25 17.33 23.55
C ALA A 246 7.39 17.91 24.97
N SER A 247 8.19 17.23 25.82
CA SER A 247 8.47 17.70 27.17
C SER A 247 9.36 18.95 27.10
N THR A 248 8.75 20.12 27.26
CA THR A 248 9.44 21.42 27.35
C THR A 248 10.17 21.57 28.68
N THR A 249 11.27 20.84 28.86
CA THR A 249 12.23 21.08 29.94
C THR A 249 13.31 22.02 29.41
N ALA A 250 13.20 23.31 29.75
CA ALA A 250 14.19 24.30 29.37
C ALA A 250 15.54 24.04 30.07
N VAL A 251 16.55 23.65 29.29
CA VAL A 251 17.96 23.59 29.76
C VAL A 251 18.63 24.94 29.46
N PRO A 252 19.27 25.60 30.45
CA PRO A 252 19.85 26.92 30.24
C PRO A 252 21.07 26.87 29.30
N ALA A 253 21.14 27.82 28.38
CA ALA A 253 22.20 27.89 27.37
C ALA A 253 23.58 28.14 28.00
N SER A 254 24.55 27.28 27.68
CA SER A 254 25.98 27.58 27.84
C SER A 254 26.58 28.02 26.51
N SER A 255 27.11 29.23 26.47
CA SER A 255 27.78 29.78 25.30
C SER A 255 29.20 29.22 25.15
N THR A 256 29.52 28.70 23.97
CA THR A 256 30.91 28.47 23.54
C THR A 256 31.13 29.10 22.17
N ASN A 257 31.81 30.24 22.16
CA ASN A 257 32.30 30.87 20.93
C ASN A 257 33.33 29.97 20.26
N TYR A 258 33.11 29.61 19.00
CA TYR A 258 34.15 29.18 18.08
C TYR A 258 34.32 30.24 16.98
N PRO A 259 35.54 30.75 16.73
CA PRO A 259 35.78 31.71 15.65
C PRO A 259 35.74 31.01 14.29
N ALA A 260 35.00 31.58 13.34
CA ALA A 260 34.98 31.10 11.97
C ALA A 260 36.33 31.39 11.27
N ILE A 261 37.00 30.34 10.81
CA ILE A 261 38.20 30.46 9.96
C ILE A 261 37.74 30.41 8.50
N SER A 262 37.74 31.57 7.84
CA SER A 262 37.46 31.69 6.41
C SER A 262 38.68 31.23 5.58
N VAL A 263 38.53 30.14 4.84
CA VAL A 263 39.55 29.67 3.89
C VAL A 263 39.12 30.06 2.47
N SER A 264 39.75 31.10 1.93
CA SER A 264 39.55 31.54 0.54
C SER A 264 40.36 30.66 -0.42
N VAL A 265 39.69 29.81 -1.20
CA VAL A 265 40.31 29.05 -2.29
C VAL A 265 40.13 29.81 -3.60
N SER A 266 41.24 30.20 -4.23
CA SER A 266 41.25 30.84 -5.55
C SER A 266 41.27 29.80 -6.66
N VAL A 267 40.28 29.85 -7.55
CA VAL A 267 40.20 28.97 -8.73
C VAL A 267 40.83 29.70 -9.93
N PRO A 268 41.86 29.13 -10.61
CA PRO A 268 42.40 29.71 -11.82
C PRO A 268 41.46 29.46 -13.00
N ALA A 269 41.13 30.53 -13.74
CA ALA A 269 40.34 30.43 -14.96
C ALA A 269 41.16 29.76 -16.07
N ILE A 270 40.61 28.69 -16.67
CA ILE A 270 41.15 28.07 -17.87
C ILE A 270 40.18 28.32 -19.02
N SER A 271 40.64 29.06 -20.03
CA SER A 271 39.94 29.27 -21.29
C SER A 271 40.27 28.13 -22.27
N VAL A 272 39.24 27.50 -22.84
CA VAL A 272 39.40 26.51 -23.91
C VAL A 272 38.52 26.88 -25.10
N SER A 273 39.15 26.97 -26.26
CA SER A 273 38.56 27.39 -27.54
C SER A 273 37.76 26.27 -28.22
N VAL A 274 36.61 26.62 -28.78
CA VAL A 274 35.74 25.73 -29.58
C VAL A 274 36.25 25.62 -31.03
N PRO A 275 36.40 24.41 -31.60
CA PRO A 275 36.42 24.20 -33.04
C PRO A 275 35.04 23.72 -33.53
N VAL A 276 34.40 24.53 -34.37
CA VAL A 276 33.19 24.15 -35.11
C VAL A 276 33.56 23.17 -36.22
N SER A 277 32.84 22.05 -36.33
CA SER A 277 32.92 21.13 -37.48
C SER A 277 31.52 20.71 -37.90
N VAL A 278 31.04 21.26 -39.02
CA VAL A 278 29.75 20.93 -39.63
C VAL A 278 29.96 19.79 -40.63
N SER A 279 29.21 18.69 -40.50
CA SER A 279 29.11 17.68 -41.55
C SER A 279 27.68 17.16 -41.67
N VAL A 280 27.10 17.38 -42.85
CA VAL A 280 25.76 16.90 -43.26
C VAL A 280 25.93 15.86 -44.36
N PRO A 281 25.25 14.70 -44.26
CA PRO A 281 24.91 13.90 -45.43
C PRO A 281 23.39 13.75 -45.61
N LYS A 282 22.96 14.29 -46.75
CA LYS A 282 21.75 14.06 -47.58
C LYS A 282 20.89 12.78 -47.32
N PRO A 283 19.54 12.86 -47.45
CA PRO A 283 18.63 11.72 -47.32
C PRO A 283 18.64 10.75 -48.52
N SER A 284 18.23 9.50 -48.27
CA SER A 284 17.99 8.45 -49.28
C SER A 284 16.72 7.67 -48.93
N VAL A 285 15.59 7.94 -49.59
CA VAL A 285 14.96 7.12 -50.66
C VAL A 285 14.19 5.89 -50.15
N TYR A 286 12.85 5.99 -50.22
CA TYR A 286 11.90 4.86 -50.18
C TYR A 286 11.90 4.06 -51.50
N PRO A 287 11.65 2.75 -51.44
CA PRO A 287 10.77 2.01 -52.35
C PRO A 287 9.49 1.61 -51.60
N THR A 288 8.31 2.15 -51.93
CA THR A 288 7.40 1.70 -53.01
C THR A 288 6.94 0.25 -52.86
N ALA A 289 5.61 0.07 -52.79
CA ALA A 289 4.92 -1.17 -52.51
C ALA A 289 5.11 -2.28 -53.57
N SER A 290 4.86 -3.52 -53.16
CA SER A 290 4.48 -4.61 -54.06
C SER A 290 3.40 -5.46 -53.41
N SER A 291 2.33 -5.69 -54.16
CA SER A 291 1.13 -6.39 -53.71
C SER A 291 1.25 -7.91 -53.87
N SER A 292 0.88 -8.65 -52.84
CA SER A 292 0.42 -10.03 -53.00
C SER A 292 -0.70 -10.34 -51.99
N SER A 293 -1.75 -10.97 -52.48
CA SER A 293 -2.98 -11.33 -51.77
C SER A 293 -3.46 -12.67 -52.36
N PRO A 294 -4.33 -13.43 -51.69
CA PRO A 294 -4.25 -13.91 -50.31
C PRO A 294 -4.24 -15.45 -50.26
N SER A 295 -3.95 -16.08 -49.12
CA SER A 295 -4.30 -17.51 -48.89
C SER A 295 -4.41 -17.90 -47.41
N SER A 296 -5.59 -18.44 -47.07
CA SER A 296 -5.87 -19.46 -46.03
C SER A 296 -5.25 -19.31 -44.62
N SER A 297 -6.05 -18.71 -43.73
CA SER A 297 -6.47 -19.27 -42.44
C SER A 297 -5.60 -20.35 -41.77
N SER A 298 -4.84 -19.95 -40.76
CA SER A 298 -4.59 -20.75 -39.55
C SER A 298 -4.48 -19.80 -38.34
N SER A 299 -5.19 -20.12 -37.26
CA SER A 299 -5.18 -19.32 -36.03
C SER A 299 -3.87 -19.54 -35.27
N SER A 300 -2.89 -18.65 -35.48
CA SER A 300 -1.69 -18.55 -34.65
C SER A 300 -1.86 -17.45 -33.62
N SER A 301 -1.67 -17.76 -32.34
CA SER A 301 -1.51 -16.76 -31.28
C SER A 301 -0.36 -15.82 -31.64
N THR A 302 -0.68 -14.54 -31.84
CA THR A 302 0.32 -13.50 -32.01
C THR A 302 1.07 -13.31 -30.70
N PRO A 303 2.41 -13.22 -30.69
CA PRO A 303 3.15 -12.77 -29.52
C PRO A 303 2.63 -11.41 -29.08
N LYS A 304 2.39 -11.31 -27.77
CA LYS A 304 1.82 -10.13 -27.11
C LYS A 304 2.76 -8.92 -27.30
N PRO A 305 2.27 -7.72 -27.68
CA PRO A 305 3.12 -6.58 -27.97
C PRO A 305 3.67 -5.94 -26.69
N THR A 306 4.78 -6.45 -26.17
CA THR A 306 5.40 -6.01 -24.90
C THR A 306 6.65 -5.14 -25.07
N GLY A 307 7.22 -5.08 -26.28
CA GLY A 307 8.55 -4.52 -26.55
C GLY A 307 8.71 -2.98 -26.48
N SER A 308 7.72 -2.24 -25.96
CA SER A 308 7.77 -0.78 -25.86
C SER A 308 7.26 -0.21 -24.51
N LEU A 309 6.90 -1.06 -23.55
CA LEU A 309 6.49 -0.59 -22.22
C LEU A 309 7.72 -0.34 -21.35
N GLY A 310 7.73 0.80 -20.66
CA GLY A 310 8.76 1.13 -19.68
C GLY A 310 9.52 2.43 -19.93
N GLY A 311 10.36 2.77 -18.96
CA GLY A 311 11.29 3.89 -18.99
C GLY A 311 12.60 3.57 -19.71
N ASP A 312 13.54 4.52 -19.70
CA ASP A 312 14.94 4.19 -19.96
C ASP A 312 15.54 3.49 -18.73
N ALA A 313 16.52 2.61 -18.92
CA ALA A 313 17.25 1.99 -17.81
C ALA A 313 17.78 3.04 -16.82
N GLY A 314 17.45 2.89 -15.53
CA GLY A 314 17.81 3.84 -14.47
C GLY A 314 16.91 5.07 -14.34
N LYS A 315 15.79 5.15 -15.09
CA LYS A 315 14.74 6.16 -14.95
C LYS A 315 13.40 5.50 -14.69
N ALA A 316 12.48 6.21 -14.03
CA ALA A 316 11.09 5.80 -13.92
C ALA A 316 10.44 5.68 -15.31
N TRP A 317 9.55 4.70 -15.50
CA TRP A 317 8.65 4.65 -16.65
C TRP A 317 7.73 5.86 -16.63
N GLY A 318 7.10 6.11 -15.49
CA GLY A 318 6.20 7.23 -15.31
C GLY A 318 6.11 7.71 -13.87
N ILE A 319 5.24 8.70 -13.67
CA ILE A 319 4.86 9.21 -12.35
C ILE A 319 3.34 9.25 -12.22
N ALA A 320 2.81 8.90 -11.06
CA ALA A 320 1.40 9.03 -10.75
C ALA A 320 1.02 10.52 -10.63
N TYR A 321 -0.01 10.91 -11.38
CA TYR A 321 -0.49 12.28 -11.48
C TYR A 321 -2.01 12.34 -11.27
N THR A 322 -2.42 13.24 -10.38
CA THR A 322 -3.81 13.66 -10.20
C THR A 322 -3.92 15.14 -10.57
N PRO A 323 -4.90 15.55 -11.40
CA PRO A 323 -5.14 16.96 -11.73
C PRO A 323 -5.88 17.69 -10.59
N TYR A 324 -5.50 17.41 -9.34
CA TYR A 324 -6.14 17.96 -8.15
C TYR A 324 -5.25 19.02 -7.50
N GLN A 325 -5.89 19.99 -6.83
CA GLN A 325 -5.22 20.89 -5.91
C GLN A 325 -4.65 20.10 -4.74
N THR A 326 -3.49 20.53 -4.23
CA THR A 326 -2.74 19.80 -3.20
C THR A 326 -3.12 20.18 -1.77
N ASP A 327 -4.04 21.12 -1.59
CA ASP A 327 -4.57 21.53 -0.29
C ASP A 327 -5.60 20.54 0.27
N GLU A 328 -6.04 20.78 1.52
CA GLU A 328 -7.04 19.94 2.21
C GLU A 328 -8.43 19.95 1.53
N ALA A 329 -8.75 20.97 0.73
CA ALA A 329 -10.02 21.05 0.03
C ALA A 329 -10.02 20.23 -1.27
N GLY A 330 -8.84 20.05 -1.87
CA GLY A 330 -8.66 19.36 -3.15
C GLY A 330 -9.47 20.02 -4.26
N GLY A 331 -9.99 19.18 -5.18
CA GLY A 331 -10.74 19.64 -6.34
C GLY A 331 -9.85 19.99 -7.53
N CYS A 332 -10.46 20.28 -8.67
CA CYS A 332 -9.76 20.31 -9.96
C CYS A 332 -8.78 21.48 -10.12
N LYS A 333 -7.57 21.18 -10.61
CA LYS A 333 -6.65 22.16 -11.19
C LYS A 333 -7.24 22.75 -12.48
N SER A 334 -6.90 23.99 -12.77
CA SER A 334 -7.17 24.60 -14.07
C SER A 334 -6.29 24.00 -15.16
N LYS A 335 -6.73 24.13 -16.41
CA LYS A 335 -5.94 23.74 -17.60
C LYS A 335 -4.51 24.29 -17.57
N SER A 336 -4.33 25.54 -17.15
CA SER A 336 -2.99 26.17 -17.04
C SER A 336 -2.09 25.53 -15.99
N GLU A 337 -2.65 25.08 -14.86
CA GLU A 337 -1.88 24.39 -13.82
C GLU A 337 -1.50 22.97 -14.29
N VAL A 338 -2.44 22.24 -14.89
CA VAL A 338 -2.17 20.91 -15.47
C VAL A 338 -1.09 20.98 -16.55
N TYR A 339 -1.16 21.94 -17.47
CA TYR A 339 -0.13 22.10 -18.51
C TYR A 339 1.24 22.46 -17.90
N ALA A 340 1.28 23.26 -16.83
CA ALA A 340 2.53 23.59 -16.15
C ALA A 340 3.14 22.36 -15.43
N ASP A 341 2.32 21.54 -14.77
CA ASP A 341 2.76 20.29 -14.13
C ASP A 341 3.33 19.31 -15.15
N ILE A 342 2.60 19.04 -16.24
CA ILE A 342 3.03 18.10 -17.29
C ILE A 342 4.28 18.60 -18.02
N ALA A 343 4.40 19.91 -18.28
CA ALA A 343 5.62 20.52 -18.79
C ALA A 343 6.82 20.30 -17.85
N ALA A 344 6.63 20.43 -16.54
CA ALA A 344 7.68 20.21 -15.54
C ALA A 344 8.09 18.74 -15.45
N ILE A 345 7.13 17.80 -15.51
CA ILE A 345 7.39 16.35 -15.54
C ILE A 345 8.18 15.98 -16.81
N SER A 346 7.76 16.47 -17.98
CA SER A 346 8.47 16.28 -19.25
C SER A 346 9.91 16.81 -19.19
N ALA A 347 10.10 18.00 -18.61
CA ALA A 347 11.43 18.62 -18.46
C ALA A 347 12.38 17.83 -17.55
N ALA A 348 11.86 17.04 -16.59
CA ALA A 348 12.65 16.10 -15.79
C ALA A 348 12.96 14.78 -16.51
N GLY A 349 12.44 14.57 -17.73
CA GLY A 349 12.74 13.41 -18.58
C GLY A 349 11.95 12.15 -18.22
N VAL A 350 10.84 12.29 -17.49
CA VAL A 350 9.84 11.23 -17.28
C VAL A 350 8.99 11.13 -18.56
N LYS A 351 8.72 9.91 -19.04
CA LYS A 351 8.06 9.69 -20.34
C LYS A 351 6.55 9.58 -20.25
N ALA A 352 6.04 8.98 -19.18
CA ALA A 352 4.61 8.75 -19.00
C ALA A 352 4.06 9.37 -17.70
N VAL A 353 2.79 9.74 -17.71
CA VAL A 353 1.99 9.98 -16.49
C VAL A 353 0.95 8.88 -16.31
N ARG A 354 0.79 8.40 -15.09
CA ARG A 354 -0.33 7.53 -14.72
C ARG A 354 -1.45 8.37 -14.14
N VAL A 355 -2.63 8.27 -14.73
CA VAL A 355 -3.88 8.88 -14.25
C VAL A 355 -4.87 7.80 -13.87
N TYR A 356 -5.81 8.10 -12.98
CA TYR A 356 -6.67 7.10 -12.34
C TYR A 356 -8.05 6.96 -12.98
N SER A 357 -8.55 8.03 -13.57
CA SER A 357 -9.94 8.24 -13.95
C SER A 357 -10.04 9.30 -15.05
N THR A 358 -11.27 9.68 -15.44
CA THR A 358 -11.53 10.75 -16.41
C THR A 358 -12.01 12.06 -15.78
N ASP A 359 -11.97 12.19 -14.45
CA ASP A 359 -12.44 13.39 -13.75
C ASP A 359 -11.52 14.60 -13.99
N CYS A 360 -11.97 15.78 -13.53
CA CYS A 360 -11.24 17.05 -13.63
C CYS A 360 -10.67 17.35 -15.03
N ASP A 361 -11.46 17.01 -16.06
CA ASP A 361 -11.13 17.14 -17.48
C ASP A 361 -9.80 16.45 -17.86
N THR A 362 -9.43 15.36 -17.18
CA THR A 362 -8.15 14.63 -17.37
C THR A 362 -7.84 14.37 -18.84
N LEU A 363 -8.83 13.90 -19.61
CA LEU A 363 -8.65 13.57 -21.03
C LEU A 363 -8.35 14.82 -21.89
N GLU A 364 -8.97 15.97 -21.60
CA GLU A 364 -8.66 17.21 -22.34
C GLU A 364 -7.35 17.84 -21.84
N ASN A 365 -7.17 17.97 -20.53
CA ASN A 365 -6.11 18.77 -19.94
C ASN A 365 -4.80 17.99 -19.81
N VAL A 366 -4.81 16.80 -19.19
CA VAL A 366 -3.62 15.96 -19.09
C VAL A 366 -3.29 15.37 -20.46
N GLY A 367 -4.28 14.87 -21.17
CA GLY A 367 -4.11 14.34 -22.53
C GLY A 367 -3.60 15.37 -23.54
N GLY A 368 -4.15 16.58 -23.52
CA GLY A 368 -3.69 17.68 -24.37
C GLY A 368 -2.26 18.13 -24.05
N ALA A 369 -1.92 18.24 -22.76
CA ALA A 369 -0.55 18.60 -22.34
C ALA A 369 0.46 17.49 -22.65
N ALA A 370 0.08 16.22 -22.47
CA ALA A 370 0.93 15.07 -22.79
C ALA A 370 1.26 15.04 -24.29
N ALA A 371 0.26 15.24 -25.15
CA ALA A 371 0.46 15.37 -26.60
C ALA A 371 1.37 16.55 -26.98
N GLU A 372 1.23 17.72 -26.34
CA GLU A 372 2.09 18.89 -26.60
C GLU A 372 3.56 18.62 -26.23
N HIS A 373 3.80 17.86 -25.16
CA HIS A 373 5.14 17.55 -24.64
C HIS A 373 5.72 16.21 -25.13
N GLY A 374 5.02 15.48 -26.01
CA GLY A 374 5.45 14.15 -26.47
C GLY A 374 5.51 13.11 -25.36
N MET A 375 4.72 13.30 -24.31
CA MET A 375 4.55 12.34 -23.21
C MET A 375 3.40 11.39 -23.49
N HIS A 376 3.49 10.21 -22.87
CA HIS A 376 2.49 9.16 -22.95
C HIS A 376 1.67 9.08 -21.66
N MET A 377 0.56 8.33 -21.70
CA MET A 377 -0.36 8.14 -20.59
C MET A 377 -0.54 6.66 -20.26
N ILE A 378 -0.52 6.34 -18.96
CA ILE A 378 -1.11 5.13 -18.42
C ILE A 378 -2.50 5.53 -17.92
N LEU A 379 -3.53 5.09 -18.63
CA LEU A 379 -4.90 5.60 -18.49
C LEU A 379 -5.73 4.67 -17.59
N GLY A 380 -6.12 5.18 -16.42
CA GLY A 380 -6.96 4.47 -15.47
C GLY A 380 -8.45 4.55 -15.78
N ILE A 381 -9.18 3.50 -15.37
CA ILE A 381 -10.63 3.52 -15.17
C ILE A 381 -10.85 3.18 -13.69
N PHE A 382 -11.31 4.15 -12.91
CA PHE A 382 -11.47 4.02 -11.47
C PHE A 382 -12.81 3.35 -11.12
N ILE A 383 -12.79 2.56 -10.05
CA ILE A 383 -13.94 1.83 -9.52
C ILE A 383 -14.06 2.25 -8.05
N ASP A 384 -15.10 3.00 -7.74
CA ASP A 384 -15.27 3.77 -6.50
C ASP A 384 -16.21 3.10 -5.47
N SER A 385 -16.84 1.99 -5.85
CA SER A 385 -17.94 1.39 -5.11
C SER A 385 -18.18 -0.08 -5.48
N PRO A 386 -18.73 -0.90 -4.55
CA PRO A 386 -19.11 -2.28 -4.84
C PRO A 386 -20.14 -2.38 -5.97
N GLY A 387 -19.79 -3.14 -7.02
CA GLY A 387 -20.56 -3.21 -8.26
C GLY A 387 -19.67 -3.04 -9.47
N CYS A 388 -18.85 -4.04 -9.74
CA CYS A 388 -17.78 -4.02 -10.74
C CYS A 388 -18.27 -4.45 -12.13
N ASP A 389 -19.28 -3.75 -12.66
CA ASP A 389 -19.82 -3.98 -14.00
C ASP A 389 -20.23 -2.66 -14.67
N ALA A 390 -20.51 -2.71 -15.99
CA ALA A 390 -20.97 -1.55 -16.75
C ALA A 390 -22.45 -1.18 -16.52
N SER A 391 -23.07 -1.60 -15.41
CA SER A 391 -24.24 -0.93 -14.85
C SER A 391 -23.87 0.16 -13.84
N ASN A 392 -22.62 0.16 -13.32
CA ASN A 392 -22.09 1.27 -12.55
C ASN A 392 -21.98 2.54 -13.44
N PRO A 393 -22.71 3.63 -13.12
CA PRO A 393 -22.71 4.83 -13.95
C PRO A 393 -21.35 5.53 -14.01
N SER A 394 -20.58 5.50 -12.91
CA SER A 394 -19.24 6.12 -12.80
C SER A 394 -18.26 5.45 -13.77
N VAL A 395 -18.27 4.12 -13.82
CA VAL A 395 -17.44 3.33 -14.75
C VAL A 395 -17.90 3.52 -16.20
N THR A 396 -19.21 3.53 -16.45
CA THR A 396 -19.77 3.65 -17.81
C THR A 396 -19.56 5.04 -18.41
N GLU A 397 -19.57 6.10 -17.59
CA GLU A 397 -19.22 7.47 -17.99
C GLU A 397 -17.73 7.54 -18.40
N GLN A 398 -16.82 6.98 -17.59
CA GLN A 398 -15.39 6.91 -17.90
C GLN A 398 -15.12 6.15 -19.21
N ILE A 399 -15.70 4.96 -19.40
CA ILE A 399 -15.58 4.18 -20.64
C ILE A 399 -16.08 5.00 -21.84
N SER A 400 -17.24 5.64 -21.71
CA SER A 400 -17.81 6.48 -22.77
C SER A 400 -16.91 7.68 -23.11
N ALA A 401 -16.34 8.34 -22.10
CA ALA A 401 -15.43 9.47 -22.27
C ALA A 401 -14.13 9.07 -22.97
N ILE A 402 -13.49 7.98 -22.52
CA ILE A 402 -12.25 7.43 -23.10
C ILE A 402 -12.47 7.03 -24.56
N LYS A 403 -13.56 6.31 -24.85
CA LYS A 403 -13.93 5.89 -26.21
C LYS A 403 -14.15 7.08 -27.15
N ASN A 404 -14.80 8.14 -26.67
CA ASN A 404 -15.07 9.35 -27.45
C ASN A 404 -13.82 10.22 -27.65
N TRP A 405 -12.88 10.21 -26.69
CA TRP A 405 -11.63 10.96 -26.76
C TRP A 405 -10.64 10.36 -27.77
N GLY A 406 -10.46 9.04 -27.74
CA GLY A 406 -9.86 8.26 -28.84
C GLY A 406 -8.41 8.59 -29.21
N GLN A 407 -7.65 9.29 -28.35
CA GLN A 407 -6.24 9.66 -28.61
C GLN A 407 -5.29 8.49 -28.31
N TRP A 408 -5.46 7.37 -29.01
CA TRP A 408 -4.74 6.12 -28.72
C TRP A 408 -3.22 6.21 -28.91
N ASP A 409 -2.75 7.10 -29.79
CA ASP A 409 -1.32 7.27 -30.10
C ASP A 409 -0.46 7.73 -28.89
N ILE A 410 -1.09 8.28 -27.84
CA ILE A 410 -0.42 8.73 -26.61
C ILE A 410 -0.73 7.84 -25.39
N VAL A 411 -1.36 6.67 -25.57
CA VAL A 411 -1.71 5.77 -24.47
C VAL A 411 -0.80 4.53 -24.49
N ASP A 412 0.07 4.41 -23.49
CA ASP A 412 0.97 3.25 -23.33
C ASP A 412 0.23 2.01 -22.82
N LEU A 413 -0.73 2.21 -21.92
CA LEU A 413 -1.39 1.15 -21.15
C LEU A 413 -2.76 1.64 -20.66
N ILE A 414 -3.77 0.79 -20.70
CA ILE A 414 -5.05 1.02 -20.00
C ILE A 414 -5.11 0.14 -18.74
N SER A 415 -5.32 0.76 -17.58
CA SER A 415 -5.48 0.07 -16.28
C SER A 415 -6.93 0.13 -15.84
N VAL A 416 -7.64 -1.00 -15.90
CA VAL A 416 -9.03 -1.11 -15.43
C VAL A 416 -9.02 -1.48 -13.96
N GLY A 417 -9.50 -0.58 -13.10
CA GLY A 417 -9.39 -0.70 -11.65
C GLY A 417 -8.03 -0.30 -11.07
N ASN A 418 -8.06 0.10 -9.80
CA ASN A 418 -6.89 0.24 -8.93
C ASN A 418 -7.27 -0.25 -7.53
N GLU A 419 -6.69 -1.38 -7.12
CA GLU A 419 -6.96 -2.07 -5.85
C GLU A 419 -8.44 -2.34 -5.63
N ALA A 420 -9.17 -2.62 -6.71
CA ALA A 420 -10.62 -2.78 -6.71
C ALA A 420 -11.07 -4.12 -6.13
N VAL A 421 -10.26 -5.18 -6.26
CA VAL A 421 -10.46 -6.44 -5.54
C VAL A 421 -9.96 -6.32 -4.09
N PHE A 422 -8.80 -5.69 -3.87
CA PHE A 422 -8.29 -5.44 -2.51
C PHE A 422 -9.29 -4.70 -1.61
N HIS A 423 -9.97 -3.67 -2.14
CA HIS A 423 -11.01 -2.90 -1.43
C HIS A 423 -12.40 -3.56 -1.46
N GLY A 424 -12.57 -4.73 -2.08
CA GLY A 424 -13.85 -5.44 -2.15
C GLY A 424 -14.91 -4.78 -3.04
N TYR A 425 -14.50 -3.93 -3.99
CA TYR A 425 -15.40 -3.34 -4.98
C TYR A 425 -15.72 -4.29 -6.14
N CYS A 426 -14.76 -5.16 -6.47
CA CYS A 426 -14.83 -6.19 -7.50
C CYS A 426 -14.61 -7.59 -6.92
N GLU A 427 -15.42 -8.55 -7.36
CA GLU A 427 -14.98 -9.94 -7.44
C GLU A 427 -14.03 -10.11 -8.64
N PRO A 428 -13.03 -11.04 -8.61
CA PRO A 428 -12.07 -11.18 -9.70
C PRO A 428 -12.71 -11.47 -11.07
N SER A 429 -13.81 -12.22 -11.09
CA SER A 429 -14.56 -12.54 -12.32
C SER A 429 -15.32 -11.33 -12.89
N GLN A 430 -15.77 -10.40 -12.04
CA GLN A 430 -16.39 -9.16 -12.47
C GLN A 430 -15.35 -8.24 -13.12
N LEU A 431 -14.21 -8.06 -12.46
CA LEU A 431 -13.09 -7.28 -13.00
C LEU A 431 -12.59 -7.85 -14.34
N ALA A 432 -12.47 -9.18 -14.45
CA ALA A 432 -12.09 -9.83 -15.70
C ALA A 432 -13.09 -9.57 -16.85
N SER A 433 -14.39 -9.55 -16.51
CA SER A 433 -15.46 -9.23 -17.46
C SER A 433 -15.40 -7.76 -17.89
N LEU A 434 -15.14 -6.84 -16.96
CA LEU A 434 -15.02 -5.41 -17.23
C LEU A 434 -13.79 -5.08 -18.10
N ILE A 435 -12.64 -5.72 -17.86
CA ILE A 435 -11.45 -5.64 -18.72
C ILE A 435 -11.79 -6.08 -20.15
N SER A 436 -12.49 -7.21 -20.29
CA SER A 436 -12.91 -7.75 -21.59
C SER A 436 -13.85 -6.80 -22.32
N GLN A 437 -14.80 -6.19 -21.60
CA GLN A 437 -15.71 -5.19 -22.17
C GLN A 437 -14.96 -3.91 -22.61
N CYS A 438 -13.98 -3.43 -21.84
CA CYS A 438 -13.16 -2.29 -22.23
C CYS A 438 -12.38 -2.57 -23.54
N LYS A 439 -11.88 -3.81 -23.72
CA LYS A 439 -11.25 -4.24 -24.98
C LYS A 439 -12.19 -4.19 -26.18
N GLU A 440 -13.46 -4.55 -26.00
CA GLU A 440 -14.48 -4.48 -27.07
C GLU A 440 -14.87 -3.02 -27.38
N GLU A 441 -15.07 -2.20 -26.35
CA GLU A 441 -15.48 -0.79 -26.49
C GLU A 441 -14.38 0.09 -27.11
N PHE A 442 -13.11 -0.17 -26.78
CA PHE A 442 -11.95 0.58 -27.28
C PHE A 442 -11.32 -0.04 -28.53
N SER A 443 -12.14 -0.53 -29.47
CA SER A 443 -11.70 -1.19 -30.72
C SER A 443 -10.69 -0.45 -31.63
N GLY A 444 -10.37 0.83 -31.37
CA GLY A 444 -9.29 1.57 -32.03
C GLY A 444 -7.94 1.56 -31.29
N TYR A 445 -7.92 1.15 -30.02
CA TYR A 445 -6.73 1.03 -29.20
C TYR A 445 -6.07 -0.34 -29.42
N THR A 446 -4.80 -0.34 -29.79
CA THR A 446 -4.01 -1.56 -30.03
C THR A 446 -2.95 -1.83 -28.95
N GLY A 447 -2.94 -1.02 -27.89
CA GLY A 447 -2.03 -1.20 -26.77
C GLY A 447 -2.54 -2.22 -25.74
N PRO A 448 -1.73 -2.49 -24.71
CA PRO A 448 -2.05 -3.44 -23.65
C PRO A 448 -3.10 -2.93 -22.66
N PHE A 449 -3.81 -3.89 -22.05
CA PHE A 449 -4.64 -3.68 -20.88
C PHE A 449 -4.05 -4.35 -19.64
N THR A 450 -4.41 -3.85 -18.48
CA THR A 450 -4.14 -4.48 -17.18
C THR A 450 -5.18 -4.09 -16.15
N THR A 451 -5.00 -4.56 -14.92
CA THR A 451 -5.51 -3.94 -13.71
C THR A 451 -4.33 -3.58 -12.81
N ALA A 452 -4.51 -2.68 -11.86
CA ALA A 452 -3.54 -2.41 -10.81
C ALA A 452 -4.06 -3.02 -9.50
N GLU A 453 -3.37 -4.02 -8.95
CA GLU A 453 -3.73 -4.63 -7.66
C GLU A 453 -2.47 -4.86 -6.82
N THR A 454 -2.61 -5.04 -5.51
CA THR A 454 -1.47 -5.37 -4.65
C THR A 454 -0.91 -6.77 -4.99
N VAL A 455 0.39 -6.98 -4.75
CA VAL A 455 1.08 -8.25 -5.08
C VAL A 455 0.41 -9.45 -4.40
N ASN A 456 -0.08 -9.29 -3.17
CA ASN A 456 -0.79 -10.34 -2.44
C ASN A 456 -2.18 -10.69 -3.00
N ILE A 457 -2.79 -9.81 -3.82
CA ILE A 457 -4.01 -10.14 -4.59
C ILE A 457 -3.61 -10.92 -5.85
N TRP A 458 -2.59 -10.46 -6.58
CA TRP A 458 -2.05 -11.20 -7.73
C TRP A 458 -1.65 -12.64 -7.40
N GLN A 459 -1.10 -12.88 -6.20
CA GLN A 459 -0.71 -14.21 -5.73
C GLN A 459 -1.89 -15.15 -5.39
N GLN A 460 -3.13 -14.66 -5.36
CA GLN A 460 -4.30 -15.51 -5.10
C GLN A 460 -4.65 -16.31 -6.36
N SER A 461 -4.93 -17.60 -6.18
CA SER A 461 -5.10 -18.54 -7.30
C SER A 461 -6.41 -18.32 -8.07
N ASP A 462 -7.46 -17.87 -7.40
CA ASP A 462 -8.74 -17.47 -7.99
C ASP A 462 -8.63 -16.13 -8.76
N PHE A 463 -7.94 -15.13 -8.19
CA PHE A 463 -7.67 -13.87 -8.86
C PHE A 463 -6.83 -14.07 -10.13
N SER A 464 -5.65 -14.69 -10.00
CA SER A 464 -4.76 -14.96 -11.15
C SER A 464 -5.45 -15.80 -12.23
N SER A 465 -6.19 -16.86 -11.85
CA SER A 465 -6.94 -17.67 -12.82
C SER A 465 -8.02 -16.90 -13.57
N ALA A 466 -8.67 -15.91 -12.93
CA ALA A 466 -9.68 -15.07 -13.59
C ALA A 466 -9.05 -14.00 -14.49
N ILE A 467 -7.94 -13.40 -14.06
CA ILE A 467 -7.39 -12.17 -14.64
C ILE A 467 -6.33 -12.45 -15.72
N CYS A 468 -5.47 -13.46 -15.56
CA CYS A 468 -4.36 -13.71 -16.49
C CYS A 468 -4.79 -13.96 -17.94
N GLY A 469 -6.00 -14.52 -18.16
CA GLY A 469 -6.54 -14.77 -19.49
C GLY A 469 -7.06 -13.51 -20.21
N VAL A 470 -7.26 -12.39 -19.51
CA VAL A 470 -7.86 -11.16 -20.07
C VAL A 470 -6.93 -9.94 -20.03
N VAL A 471 -5.87 -9.94 -19.22
CA VAL A 471 -4.88 -8.85 -19.20
C VAL A 471 -3.76 -9.05 -20.21
N ASP A 472 -3.20 -7.95 -20.69
CA ASP A 472 -1.97 -7.97 -21.48
C ASP A 472 -0.72 -7.87 -20.61
N VAL A 473 -0.78 -7.11 -19.53
CA VAL A 473 0.32 -6.88 -18.59
C VAL A 473 -0.13 -7.27 -17.18
N ALA A 474 0.77 -7.77 -16.34
CA ALA A 474 0.51 -7.95 -14.91
C ALA A 474 0.96 -6.68 -14.17
N GLY A 475 0.01 -5.79 -13.86
CA GLY A 475 0.27 -4.50 -13.22
C GLY A 475 0.05 -4.55 -11.72
N ALA A 476 1.08 -4.25 -10.92
CA ALA A 476 0.99 -4.33 -9.47
C ALA A 476 1.35 -3.04 -8.74
N ASN A 477 0.70 -2.81 -7.60
CA ASN A 477 1.07 -1.79 -6.64
C ASN A 477 1.98 -2.43 -5.58
N ALA A 478 3.15 -1.82 -5.34
CA ALA A 478 4.22 -2.41 -4.51
C ALA A 478 5.02 -1.31 -3.79
N HIS A 479 4.51 -0.83 -2.66
CA HIS A 479 5.19 0.15 -1.82
C HIS A 479 6.06 -0.55 -0.76
N ALA A 480 7.38 -0.35 -0.82
CA ALA A 480 8.30 -0.89 0.18
C ALA A 480 8.00 -0.37 1.60
N PHE A 481 7.47 0.85 1.72
CA PHE A 481 7.16 1.47 3.01
C PHE A 481 6.15 0.66 3.85
N PHE A 482 5.17 0.01 3.23
CA PHE A 482 4.18 -0.79 3.96
C PHE A 482 4.68 -2.20 4.34
N ASN A 483 5.94 -2.53 4.04
CA ASN A 483 6.62 -3.69 4.60
C ASN A 483 7.42 -3.29 5.85
N THR A 484 6.96 -3.72 7.03
CA THR A 484 7.54 -3.32 8.33
C THR A 484 8.94 -3.88 8.60
N GLU A 485 9.46 -4.76 7.74
CA GLU A 485 10.80 -5.34 7.80
C GLU A 485 11.78 -4.72 6.79
N THR A 486 11.33 -3.74 5.99
CA THR A 486 12.12 -3.10 4.92
C THR A 486 12.49 -1.68 5.33
N ASP A 487 13.79 -1.37 5.37
CA ASP A 487 14.27 0.01 5.50
C ASP A 487 14.40 0.72 4.12
N ALA A 488 14.60 2.04 4.15
CA ALA A 488 14.68 2.85 2.93
C ALA A 488 15.80 2.40 1.95
N SER A 489 16.94 1.94 2.47
CA SER A 489 18.06 1.46 1.66
C SER A 489 17.74 0.14 0.93
N GLN A 490 16.80 -0.64 1.47
CA GLN A 490 16.33 -1.92 0.93
C GLN A 490 15.17 -1.76 -0.05
N ALA A 491 14.48 -0.61 -0.07
CA ALA A 491 13.26 -0.40 -0.84
C ALA A 491 13.36 -0.80 -2.32
N GLY A 492 14.46 -0.46 -3.00
CA GLY A 492 14.67 -0.84 -4.40
C GLY A 492 14.72 -2.35 -4.63
N GLN A 493 15.40 -3.08 -3.74
CA GLN A 493 15.46 -4.55 -3.81
C GLN A 493 14.12 -5.20 -3.47
N PHE A 494 13.39 -4.63 -2.49
CA PHE A 494 12.04 -5.07 -2.17
C PHE A 494 11.11 -4.94 -3.39
N VAL A 495 11.01 -3.75 -4.00
CA VAL A 495 10.13 -3.51 -5.15
C VAL A 495 10.53 -4.37 -6.35
N LYS A 496 11.84 -4.54 -6.60
CA LYS A 496 12.33 -5.47 -7.63
C LYS A 496 11.92 -6.92 -7.34
N SER A 497 11.96 -7.38 -6.08
CA SER A 497 11.49 -8.73 -5.73
C SER A 497 9.99 -8.91 -5.91
N GLN A 498 9.19 -7.86 -5.66
CA GLN A 498 7.75 -7.86 -5.92
C GLN A 498 7.44 -7.93 -7.42
N LEU A 499 8.16 -7.14 -8.21
CA LEU A 499 8.10 -7.20 -9.67
C LEU A 499 8.50 -8.60 -10.21
N ASP A 500 9.53 -9.23 -9.64
CA ASP A 500 9.97 -10.58 -10.00
C ASP A 500 8.96 -11.68 -9.58
N ILE A 501 8.04 -11.40 -8.66
CA ILE A 501 6.89 -12.26 -8.36
C ILE A 501 5.83 -12.06 -9.46
N VAL A 502 5.46 -10.81 -9.74
CA VAL A 502 4.41 -10.43 -10.69
C VAL A 502 4.74 -10.86 -12.13
N ASP A 503 6.01 -10.71 -12.56
CA ASP A 503 6.57 -11.21 -13.84
C ASP A 503 6.39 -12.74 -14.05
N LYS A 504 5.95 -13.50 -13.02
CA LYS A 504 5.81 -14.97 -13.05
C LYS A 504 4.39 -15.49 -12.78
N ILE A 505 3.43 -14.62 -12.47
CA ILE A 505 2.08 -15.05 -12.04
C ILE A 505 1.20 -15.43 -13.24
N CYS A 506 1.29 -14.68 -14.33
CA CYS A 506 0.61 -14.98 -15.57
C CYS A 506 1.63 -15.46 -16.60
N ASP A 507 1.43 -16.66 -17.14
CA ASP A 507 2.29 -17.22 -18.20
C ASP A 507 2.43 -16.22 -19.37
N ASP A 508 3.67 -16.01 -19.83
CA ASP A 508 4.06 -15.08 -20.90
C ASP A 508 3.65 -13.60 -20.72
N ALA A 509 3.18 -13.19 -19.54
CA ALA A 509 2.87 -11.79 -19.26
C ALA A 509 4.13 -10.99 -18.89
N TYR A 510 4.21 -9.77 -19.40
CA TYR A 510 5.15 -8.77 -18.90
C TYR A 510 4.56 -8.16 -17.62
N GLY A 511 5.32 -8.15 -16.53
CA GLY A 511 4.99 -7.50 -15.28
C GLY A 511 5.55 -6.08 -15.20
N VAL A 512 4.80 -5.19 -14.54
CA VAL A 512 5.15 -3.80 -14.26
C VAL A 512 4.68 -3.39 -12.87
N ILE A 513 5.35 -2.40 -12.28
CA ILE A 513 4.91 -1.75 -11.05
C ILE A 513 4.19 -0.45 -11.42
N LEU A 514 2.89 -0.38 -11.14
CA LEU A 514 2.04 0.77 -11.47
C LEU A 514 1.99 1.81 -10.34
N GLU A 515 2.42 1.44 -9.15
CA GLU A 515 2.55 2.32 -8.01
C GLU A 515 3.64 1.83 -7.07
N THR A 516 4.60 2.71 -6.77
CA THR A 516 5.58 2.50 -5.70
C THR A 516 6.13 3.84 -5.23
N GLY A 517 6.42 3.95 -3.94
CA GLY A 517 6.91 5.18 -3.35
C GLY A 517 7.28 5.01 -1.89
N TRP A 518 7.81 6.09 -1.32
CA TRP A 518 8.17 6.20 0.09
C TRP A 518 7.76 7.60 0.58
N PRO A 519 7.09 7.72 1.73
CA PRO A 519 6.60 9.01 2.21
C PRO A 519 7.72 9.84 2.86
N SER A 520 7.68 11.16 2.62
CA SER A 520 8.65 12.14 3.14
C SER A 520 8.46 12.51 4.62
N GLY A 521 7.42 11.98 5.26
CA GLY A 521 7.06 12.22 6.66
C GLY A 521 5.87 11.35 7.09
N GLY A 522 5.58 11.34 8.39
CA GLY A 522 4.61 10.46 9.02
C GLY A 522 5.19 9.79 10.26
N VAL A 523 4.64 8.64 10.64
CA VAL A 523 5.06 7.74 11.72
C VAL A 523 5.72 6.51 11.12
N ALA A 524 6.80 6.04 11.75
CA ALA A 524 7.50 4.81 11.32
C ALA A 524 6.70 3.55 11.64
N ILE A 525 6.69 2.60 10.70
CA ILE A 525 6.04 1.29 10.86
C ILE A 525 7.11 0.20 10.77
N GLY A 526 7.58 -0.27 11.94
CA GLY A 526 8.72 -1.19 12.03
C GLY A 526 10.03 -0.52 11.60
N LEU A 527 10.72 -1.12 10.63
CA LEU A 527 11.95 -0.57 10.02
C LEU A 527 11.68 0.49 8.94
N ALA A 528 10.45 0.59 8.44
CA ALA A 528 10.08 1.59 7.45
C ALA A 528 9.88 2.96 8.13
N VAL A 529 10.95 3.76 8.14
CA VAL A 529 10.95 5.12 8.68
C VAL A 529 10.65 6.13 7.56
N PRO A 530 9.60 6.96 7.68
CA PRO A 530 9.32 8.01 6.71
C PRO A 530 10.24 9.21 6.93
N GLY A 531 10.59 9.91 5.86
CA GLY A 531 11.49 11.07 5.96
C GLY A 531 12.03 11.53 4.60
N VAL A 532 12.58 12.74 4.55
CA VAL A 532 13.07 13.33 3.29
C VAL A 532 14.36 12.65 2.79
N SER A 533 15.23 12.23 3.71
CA SER A 533 16.44 11.46 3.41
C SER A 533 16.08 10.05 2.94
N GLU A 534 15.16 9.43 3.67
CA GLU A 534 14.68 8.06 3.51
C GLU A 534 13.90 7.91 2.19
N GLN A 535 13.03 8.88 1.87
CA GLN A 535 12.36 8.95 0.57
C GLN A 535 13.37 9.07 -0.57
N ALA A 536 14.39 9.93 -0.44
CA ALA A 536 15.39 10.10 -1.48
C ALA A 536 16.24 8.84 -1.70
N GLU A 537 16.62 8.14 -0.62
CA GLU A 537 17.33 6.86 -0.68
C GLU A 537 16.47 5.75 -1.30
N ALA A 538 15.23 5.60 -0.84
CA ALA A 538 14.30 4.60 -1.34
C ALA A 538 14.00 4.78 -2.85
N VAL A 539 13.71 6.02 -3.28
CA VAL A 539 13.45 6.34 -4.69
C VAL A 539 14.68 6.13 -5.55
N ALA A 540 15.88 6.50 -5.08
CA ALA A 540 17.13 6.21 -5.79
C ALA A 540 17.37 4.69 -5.94
N GLY A 541 17.06 3.90 -4.90
CA GLY A 541 17.07 2.45 -4.94
C GLY A 541 16.09 1.88 -5.97
N ILE A 542 14.83 2.31 -5.94
CA ILE A 542 13.78 1.87 -6.88
C ILE A 542 14.18 2.18 -8.33
N LEU A 543 14.60 3.43 -8.60
CA LEU A 543 15.07 3.85 -9.93
C LEU A 543 16.21 2.99 -10.46
N LYS A 544 17.15 2.62 -9.58
CA LYS A 544 18.32 1.78 -9.91
C LYS A 544 17.97 0.33 -10.19
N GLU A 545 17.07 -0.29 -9.40
CA GLU A 545 16.79 -1.73 -9.48
C GLU A 545 15.66 -2.09 -10.45
N CYS A 546 14.66 -1.21 -10.64
CA CYS A 546 13.48 -1.50 -11.46
C CYS A 546 12.74 -0.27 -12.03
N GLY A 547 13.37 0.92 -12.02
CA GLY A 547 12.72 2.17 -12.45
C GLY A 547 12.11 2.08 -13.85
N ASP A 548 12.78 1.39 -14.76
CA ASP A 548 12.35 1.20 -16.15
C ASP A 548 11.04 0.41 -16.28
N LYS A 549 10.62 -0.31 -15.23
CA LYS A 549 9.34 -1.01 -15.14
C LYS A 549 8.40 -0.43 -14.08
N ALA A 550 8.74 0.71 -13.48
CA ALA A 550 8.03 1.27 -12.33
C ALA A 550 7.49 2.69 -12.57
N VAL A 551 6.25 2.91 -12.13
CA VAL A 551 5.62 4.22 -11.98
C VAL A 551 5.79 4.68 -10.53
N LEU A 552 6.39 5.86 -10.36
CA LEU A 552 6.62 6.44 -9.04
C LEU A 552 5.36 7.14 -8.51
N PHE A 553 5.05 6.93 -7.23
CA PHE A 553 3.93 7.53 -6.52
C PHE A 553 4.45 8.55 -5.48
N SER A 554 4.13 9.83 -5.58
CA SER A 554 3.34 10.57 -6.60
C SER A 554 4.03 11.88 -6.99
N LEU A 555 3.50 12.65 -7.94
CA LEU A 555 4.09 13.98 -8.25
C LEU A 555 4.08 14.89 -7.02
N THR A 556 2.91 15.05 -6.40
CA THR A 556 2.66 15.99 -5.30
C THR A 556 2.35 15.29 -4.00
N SER A 557 2.59 16.02 -2.90
CA SER A 557 2.10 15.70 -1.57
C SER A 557 0.70 16.28 -1.46
N ASP A 558 -0.29 15.44 -1.15
CA ASP A 558 -1.70 15.70 -1.41
C ASP A 558 -2.49 15.80 -0.09
N ALA A 559 -2.64 17.00 0.48
CA ALA A 559 -3.20 17.19 1.82
C ALA A 559 -4.66 16.72 1.97
N TRP A 560 -5.44 16.70 0.88
CA TRP A 560 -6.80 16.13 0.84
C TRP A 560 -6.86 14.62 1.13
N LYS A 561 -5.74 13.88 1.12
CA LYS A 561 -5.70 12.48 1.58
C LYS A 561 -5.75 12.34 3.11
N GLY A 562 -5.48 13.41 3.84
CA GLY A 562 -5.54 13.45 5.30
C GLY A 562 -4.50 12.58 6.02
N HIS A 563 -4.77 12.30 7.29
CA HIS A 563 -3.88 11.58 8.21
C HIS A 563 -4.60 10.42 8.92
N THR A 564 -5.51 9.74 8.23
CA THR A 564 -6.39 8.71 8.82
C THR A 564 -5.73 7.34 8.99
N THR A 565 -4.59 7.10 8.34
CA THR A 565 -3.82 5.86 8.45
C THR A 565 -2.86 5.86 9.64
N GLU A 566 -2.48 4.68 10.13
CA GLU A 566 -1.56 4.52 11.27
C GLU A 566 -0.20 5.23 11.03
N CYS A 567 0.30 5.18 9.79
CA CYS A 567 1.52 5.87 9.38
C CYS A 567 1.36 7.40 9.26
N GLN A 568 0.14 7.95 9.21
CA GLN A 568 -0.13 9.37 8.95
C GLN A 568 0.66 9.92 7.73
N CYS A 569 0.79 9.10 6.69
CA CYS A 569 1.80 9.28 5.64
C CYS A 569 1.23 9.51 4.22
N GLU A 570 -0.08 9.30 4.01
CA GLU A 570 -0.73 9.36 2.69
C GLU A 570 -0.55 10.69 1.96
N ASP A 571 -0.57 11.79 2.70
CA ASP A 571 -0.39 13.12 2.15
C ASP A 571 1.10 13.50 1.92
N LYS A 572 2.06 12.61 2.23
CA LYS A 572 3.51 12.89 2.18
C LYS A 572 4.27 12.16 1.07
N PHE A 573 3.59 11.51 0.13
CA PHE A 573 4.20 10.76 -0.99
C PHE A 573 4.76 11.59 -2.14
N GLY A 574 4.68 12.93 -2.11
CA GLY A 574 5.12 13.79 -3.22
C GLY A 574 6.61 13.72 -3.55
N LEU A 575 6.93 13.52 -4.83
CA LEU A 575 8.27 13.28 -5.35
C LEU A 575 8.82 14.41 -6.25
N ALA A 576 8.06 15.48 -6.49
CA ALA A 576 8.52 16.59 -7.32
C ALA A 576 9.91 17.11 -6.87
N LYS A 577 10.09 17.35 -5.57
CA LYS A 577 11.37 17.82 -5.01
C LYS A 577 12.53 16.82 -5.18
N PRO A 578 12.46 15.54 -4.73
CA PRO A 578 13.57 14.60 -4.92
C PRO A 578 13.87 14.28 -6.40
N LEU A 579 12.89 14.42 -7.31
CA LEU A 579 13.09 14.25 -8.76
C LEU A 579 13.54 15.55 -9.47
N GLY A 580 13.67 16.68 -8.77
CA GLY A 580 14.06 17.97 -9.35
C GLY A 580 12.97 18.64 -10.21
N ILE A 581 11.72 18.16 -10.15
CA ILE A 581 10.57 18.71 -10.86
C ILE A 581 10.11 19.98 -10.15
N SER A 582 10.04 21.10 -10.89
CA SER A 582 9.53 22.38 -10.38
C SER A 582 8.03 22.52 -10.66
N VAL A 583 7.19 22.02 -9.74
CA VAL A 583 5.74 22.25 -9.75
C VAL A 583 5.39 23.58 -9.08
N SER A 584 4.28 24.20 -9.50
CA SER A 584 3.66 25.31 -8.78
C SER A 584 2.73 24.74 -7.71
N LEU A 585 3.09 24.92 -6.43
CA LEU A 585 2.28 24.57 -5.25
C LEU A 585 1.55 25.80 -4.69
#